data_AF-A0A2D9KS23-F1
#
_entry.id   AF-A0A2D9KS23-F1
#
_cell.length_a   1.000
_cell.length_b   1.000
_cell.length_c   1.000
_cell.angle_alpha   90.00
_cell.angle_beta   90.00
_cell.angle_gamma   90.00
#
_symmetry.space_group_name_H-M   'P 1'
#
loop_
_entity.id
_entity.type
_entity.pdbx_description
1 polymer ?
#
loop_
_entity_poly.entity_id
_entity_poly.type
_entity_poly.pdbx_seq_one_letter_code
_entity_poly.pdbx_strand_id
1 'polypeptide(L)'
;MGAYLDAKVRSNHVYVFSGGIVVISTISSQPLGVQNKYASLEKTGSGVEEKPIKDSAGPENSNNDVTISDAGRKALEASRGGQSPSYYEQFMPTYDGFTAANIALGVKEPGRDTFSAGKDFSQVAIDARASMDNNYERLESIGKSYPPNNAPAESRNSLLGELDRRALYAVASNQGEMFTKDEQAIARNKMNQQQGLAMGLYSGPTSEKDQFSDPFVGNMASKFKAGIEFLDAVGNEEKGTSFEYAHQRAGVQKAYESASIKNGEIPEDFMSDSPLIMLLYEAMDAAEKFGSKSITEGQILNAEDIRKQSWFSGYENRLDDSINATRELYVPNFTK
;
A
#
# COMPACT_ATOMS: atom_id res chain seq x y z
N MET A 1 11.25 53.64 11.36
CA MET A 1 12.28 52.77 10.74
C MET A 1 12.68 51.77 11.80
N GLY A 2 12.39 50.48 11.78
CA GLY A 2 11.91 49.55 10.76
C GLY A 2 12.41 48.19 11.24
N ALA A 3 11.69 47.56 12.17
CA ALA A 3 12.08 46.29 12.75
C ALA A 3 11.63 45.15 11.80
N TYR A 4 12.60 44.46 11.22
CA TYR A 4 12.37 43.20 10.49
C TYR A 4 12.10 42.09 11.52
N LEU A 5 10.85 41.66 11.60
CA LEU A 5 10.44 40.40 12.23
C LEU A 5 10.68 39.29 11.21
N ASP A 6 11.76 38.53 11.39
CA ASP A 6 12.02 37.30 10.65
C ASP A 6 11.23 36.15 11.32
N ALA A 7 9.98 35.97 10.90
CA ALA A 7 9.11 34.90 11.37
C ALA A 7 9.54 33.58 10.70
N LYS A 8 10.46 32.86 11.33
CA LYS A 8 10.83 31.50 10.95
C LYS A 8 9.67 30.55 11.34
N VAL A 9 8.70 30.40 10.45
CA VAL A 9 7.62 29.39 10.55
C VAL A 9 8.27 28.01 10.48
N ARG A 10 8.41 27.35 11.63
CA ARG A 10 8.78 25.95 11.72
C ARG A 10 7.49 25.13 11.71
N SER A 11 7.08 24.65 10.55
CA SER A 11 6.03 23.63 10.48
C SER A 11 6.68 22.25 10.62
N ASN A 12 6.51 21.63 11.78
CA ASN A 12 6.80 20.21 11.99
C ASN A 12 5.49 19.44 11.78
N HIS A 13 5.37 18.67 10.71
CA HIS A 13 4.24 17.77 10.49
C HIS A 13 4.72 16.32 10.52
N VAL A 14 4.18 15.57 11.48
CA VAL A 14 4.40 14.13 11.65
C VAL A 14 3.16 13.45 11.11
N TYR A 15 3.30 12.73 9.98
CA TYR A 15 2.26 11.84 9.48
C TYR A 15 2.38 10.52 10.25
N VAL A 16 1.50 10.31 11.24
CA VAL A 16 1.37 9.02 11.93
C VAL A 16 0.24 8.25 11.26
N PHE A 17 0.60 7.22 10.50
CA PHE A 17 -0.35 6.22 10.04
C PHE A 17 -0.62 5.27 11.21
N SER A 18 -1.79 5.41 11.83
CA SER A 18 -2.32 4.50 12.85
C SER A 18 -2.52 3.12 12.21
N GLY A 19 -1.77 2.10 12.67
CA GLY A 19 -1.93 0.72 12.22
C GLY A 19 -0.65 -0.09 11.95
N GLY A 20 0.52 0.46 12.23
CA GLY A 20 1.79 -0.25 12.19
C GLY A 20 2.91 0.69 12.61
N ILE A 21 3.83 0.23 13.45
CA ILE A 21 4.92 1.05 14.00
C ILE A 21 5.67 1.79 12.89
N VAL A 22 5.47 3.10 12.79
CA VAL A 22 6.39 4.03 12.13
C VAL A 22 6.83 5.03 13.18
N VAL A 23 7.86 4.65 13.94
CA VAL A 23 8.63 5.61 14.75
C VAL A 23 9.53 6.36 13.79
N ILE A 24 9.15 7.58 13.41
CA ILE A 24 10.09 8.52 12.80
C ILE A 24 10.86 9.15 13.96
N SER A 25 12.01 8.56 14.34
CA SER A 25 12.92 9.22 15.26
C SER A 25 13.54 10.43 14.55
N THR A 26 13.41 11.59 15.18
CA THR A 26 14.04 12.85 14.79
C THR A 26 15.56 12.70 14.77
N ILE A 27 16.19 12.72 13.59
CA ILE A 27 17.64 12.96 13.50
C ILE A 27 17.84 14.48 13.43
N SER A 28 18.30 15.01 14.57
CA SER A 28 18.86 16.34 14.71
C SER A 28 20.10 16.48 13.82
N SER A 29 20.10 17.47 12.93
CA SER A 29 21.23 17.81 12.08
C SER A 29 22.41 18.33 12.90
N GLN A 30 23.56 17.66 12.83
CA GLN A 30 24.87 18.30 12.96
C GLN A 30 25.81 17.75 11.87
N PRO A 31 26.71 18.60 11.32
CA PRO A 31 27.37 18.33 10.06
C PRO A 31 28.65 17.51 10.27
N LEU A 32 28.86 16.50 9.42
CA LEU A 32 30.18 15.93 9.20
C LEU A 32 30.48 16.02 7.71
N GLY A 33 31.40 16.93 7.37
CA GLY A 33 31.91 17.07 6.03
C GLY A 33 32.81 15.89 5.68
N VAL A 34 32.68 15.39 4.46
CA VAL A 34 33.75 14.64 3.78
C VAL A 34 33.79 15.09 2.33
N GLN A 35 35.02 15.39 1.90
CA GLN A 35 35.38 16.03 0.65
C GLN A 35 35.15 15.16 -0.59
N ASN A 36 34.87 15.86 -1.69
CA ASN A 36 35.04 15.44 -3.08
C ASN A 36 36.28 14.58 -3.32
N LYS A 37 36.12 13.53 -4.14
CA LYS A 37 37.07 13.12 -5.19
C LYS A 37 36.35 12.12 -6.09
N TYR A 38 35.98 12.54 -7.29
CA TYR A 38 36.30 11.88 -8.57
C TYR A 38 35.82 12.82 -9.67
N ALA A 39 36.78 13.59 -10.18
CA ALA A 39 36.68 14.32 -11.43
C ALA A 39 37.22 13.44 -12.55
N SER A 40 36.71 13.70 -13.75
CA SER A 40 37.32 13.42 -15.06
C SER A 40 37.11 12.01 -15.61
N LEU A 41 36.33 11.93 -16.69
CA LEU A 41 36.80 11.44 -18.00
C LEU A 41 35.82 11.92 -19.08
N GLU A 42 36.28 12.89 -19.86
CA GLU A 42 35.66 13.32 -21.11
C GLU A 42 35.96 12.32 -22.25
N LYS A 43 34.90 12.04 -23.02
CA LYS A 43 34.83 12.11 -24.49
C LYS A 43 35.83 11.26 -25.31
N THR A 44 35.31 10.19 -25.91
CA THR A 44 35.66 9.78 -27.29
C THR A 44 34.38 9.35 -28.00
N GLY A 45 34.18 9.85 -29.23
CA GLY A 45 33.00 9.59 -30.06
C GLY A 45 33.30 8.71 -31.27
N SER A 46 32.21 8.33 -31.96
CA SER A 46 32.05 7.57 -33.22
C SER A 46 31.23 6.30 -32.95
N GLY A 47 30.01 6.06 -33.43
CA GLY A 47 29.31 6.52 -34.63
C GLY A 47 28.84 5.28 -35.39
N VAL A 48 27.54 4.94 -35.39
CA VAL A 48 26.85 4.00 -36.32
C VAL A 48 25.34 4.35 -36.26
N GLU A 49 24.83 5.16 -37.20
CA GLU A 49 23.98 4.79 -38.35
C GLU A 49 22.61 4.17 -38.02
N GLU A 50 21.57 5.00 -38.06
CA GLU A 50 20.15 4.61 -38.12
C GLU A 50 19.78 4.10 -39.53
N LYS A 51 19.00 3.01 -39.61
CA LYS A 51 18.26 2.62 -40.82
C LYS A 51 16.78 2.42 -40.50
N PRO A 52 15.86 2.90 -41.38
CA PRO A 52 14.42 2.85 -41.14
C PRO A 52 13.84 1.47 -41.51
N ILE A 53 12.90 0.98 -40.71
CA ILE A 53 12.13 -0.23 -40.98
C ILE A 53 10.93 0.14 -41.87
N LYS A 54 10.78 -0.58 -42.99
CA LYS A 54 9.69 -0.44 -43.96
C LYS A 54 8.44 -1.20 -43.50
N ASP A 55 7.29 -0.55 -43.65
CA ASP A 55 5.96 -1.14 -43.58
C ASP A 55 5.68 -2.13 -44.71
N SER A 56 4.97 -3.21 -44.39
CA SER A 56 4.10 -3.92 -45.33
C SER A 56 2.96 -4.65 -44.60
N ALA A 57 1.72 -4.25 -44.90
CA ALA A 57 0.46 -4.95 -44.60
C ALA A 57 0.32 -6.21 -45.48
N GLY A 58 -0.43 -7.29 -45.20
CA GLY A 58 -1.42 -7.76 -44.20
C GLY A 58 -1.74 -9.24 -44.58
N PRO A 59 -2.90 -9.89 -44.26
CA PRO A 59 -3.93 -9.62 -43.26
C PRO A 59 -4.36 -10.87 -42.41
N GLU A 60 -5.30 -10.63 -41.48
CA GLU A 60 -6.29 -11.54 -40.85
C GLU A 60 -6.03 -12.36 -39.56
N ASN A 61 -6.89 -12.02 -38.58
CA ASN A 61 -7.54 -12.84 -37.54
C ASN A 61 -6.76 -13.25 -36.28
N SER A 62 -7.05 -12.59 -35.14
CA SER A 62 -6.95 -13.20 -33.81
C SER A 62 -7.58 -12.30 -32.73
N ASN A 63 -8.52 -12.89 -31.99
CA ASN A 63 -9.04 -12.50 -30.68
C ASN A 63 -8.19 -11.46 -29.91
N ASN A 64 -8.79 -10.30 -29.60
CA ASN A 64 -8.22 -9.30 -28.70
C ASN A 64 -8.29 -9.78 -27.25
N ASP A 65 -7.43 -10.73 -26.90
CA ASP A 65 -6.89 -10.81 -25.56
C ASP A 65 -5.63 -9.92 -25.55
N VAL A 66 -5.67 -8.78 -24.87
CA VAL A 66 -4.51 -7.88 -24.80
C VAL A 66 -3.50 -8.49 -23.85
N THR A 67 -2.70 -9.41 -24.39
CA THR A 67 -1.56 -9.96 -23.68
C THR A 67 -0.46 -8.90 -23.68
N ILE A 68 -0.18 -8.34 -22.50
CA ILE A 68 0.99 -7.47 -22.31
C ILE A 68 2.22 -8.30 -22.66
N SER A 69 2.98 -7.85 -23.65
CA SER A 69 4.22 -8.52 -24.05
C SER A 69 5.19 -8.62 -22.87
N ASP A 70 6.09 -9.60 -22.88
CA ASP A 70 7.13 -9.71 -21.85
C ASP A 70 7.98 -8.43 -21.74
N ALA A 71 8.13 -7.69 -22.84
CA ALA A 71 8.74 -6.37 -22.85
C ALA A 71 7.88 -5.30 -22.16
N GLY A 72 6.56 -5.35 -22.33
CA GLY A 72 5.61 -4.50 -21.59
C GLY A 72 5.55 -4.82 -20.10
N ARG A 73 5.64 -6.10 -19.73
CA ARG A 73 5.76 -6.53 -18.32
C ARG A 73 7.09 -6.05 -17.73
N LYS A 74 8.20 -6.20 -18.46
CA LYS A 74 9.52 -5.74 -18.02
C LYS A 74 9.62 -4.22 -17.93
N ALA A 75 8.93 -3.48 -18.80
CA ALA A 75 8.82 -2.01 -18.73
C ALA A 75 7.98 -1.55 -17.53
N LEU A 76 6.90 -2.29 -17.19
CA LEU A 76 6.09 -2.05 -16.00
C LEU A 76 6.81 -2.47 -14.70
N GLU A 77 7.60 -3.54 -14.73
CA GLU A 77 8.48 -3.97 -13.64
C GLU A 77 9.58 -2.93 -13.39
N ALA A 78 10.14 -2.34 -14.45
CA ALA A 78 11.10 -1.25 -14.36
C ALA A 78 10.48 0.04 -13.82
N SER A 79 9.22 0.36 -14.16
CA SER A 79 8.53 1.55 -13.63
C SER A 79 8.09 1.39 -12.17
N ARG A 80 7.91 0.15 -11.68
CA ARG A 80 7.53 -0.17 -10.29
C ARG A 80 8.72 -0.53 -9.37
N GLY A 81 9.94 -0.18 -9.75
CA GLY A 81 11.13 -0.37 -8.91
C GLY A 81 11.73 -1.78 -8.90
N GLY A 82 11.57 -2.57 -9.97
CA GLY A 82 12.49 -3.64 -10.40
C GLY A 82 12.66 -4.89 -9.51
N GLN A 83 11.99 -4.96 -8.36
CA GLN A 83 12.11 -6.09 -7.42
C GLN A 83 11.05 -7.16 -7.71
N SER A 84 11.47 -8.42 -7.86
CA SER A 84 10.55 -9.56 -8.09
C SER A 84 9.73 -9.89 -6.83
N PRO A 85 8.59 -10.59 -6.96
CA PRO A 85 7.86 -11.13 -5.79
C PRO A 85 8.77 -11.93 -4.85
N SER A 86 9.66 -12.76 -5.40
CA SER A 86 10.64 -13.55 -4.64
C SER A 86 11.62 -12.71 -3.83
N TYR A 87 11.89 -11.45 -4.22
CA TYR A 87 12.69 -10.54 -3.41
C TYR A 87 11.98 -10.15 -2.11
N TYR A 88 10.65 -10.05 -2.09
CA TYR A 88 9.92 -9.69 -0.86
C TYR A 88 9.68 -10.86 0.08
N GLU A 89 9.73 -12.10 -0.42
CA GLU A 89 9.56 -13.31 0.40
C GLU A 89 10.59 -13.39 1.55
N GLN A 90 11.81 -12.89 1.34
CA GLN A 90 12.86 -12.88 2.36
C GLN A 90 12.47 -12.05 3.60
N PHE A 91 11.55 -11.08 3.47
CA PHE A 91 11.05 -10.26 4.57
C PHE A 91 9.80 -10.86 5.24
N MET A 92 9.40 -12.06 4.82
CA MET A 92 8.23 -12.78 5.28
C MET A 92 8.56 -14.25 5.56
N PRO A 93 9.53 -14.54 6.46
CA PRO A 93 9.98 -15.92 6.68
C PRO A 93 8.84 -16.81 7.17
N THR A 94 8.79 -18.05 6.68
CA THR A 94 7.85 -19.09 7.12
C THR A 94 8.63 -20.28 7.68
N TYR A 95 7.92 -21.24 8.29
CA TYR A 95 8.52 -22.54 8.57
C TYR A 95 8.65 -23.39 7.30
N ASP A 96 9.52 -24.40 7.34
CA ASP A 96 9.72 -25.33 6.23
C ASP A 96 8.39 -25.98 5.79
N GLY A 97 8.17 -26.02 4.49
CA GLY A 97 6.94 -26.54 3.88
C GLY A 97 5.78 -25.53 3.80
N PHE A 98 5.89 -24.37 4.43
CA PHE A 98 4.96 -23.25 4.22
C PHE A 98 5.51 -22.29 3.16
N THR A 99 4.65 -21.38 2.67
CA THR A 99 5.00 -20.39 1.65
C THR A 99 4.51 -19.01 2.08
N ALA A 100 5.21 -17.94 1.68
CA ALA A 100 4.72 -16.56 1.77
C ALA A 100 4.54 -15.92 0.38
N ALA A 101 4.54 -16.73 -0.69
CA ALA A 101 4.58 -16.26 -2.07
C ALA A 101 3.41 -15.34 -2.41
N ASN A 102 2.19 -15.63 -1.95
CA ASN A 102 1.02 -14.81 -2.25
C ASN A 102 1.03 -13.48 -1.47
N ILE A 103 1.51 -13.48 -0.23
CA ILE A 103 1.70 -12.23 0.53
C ILE A 103 2.77 -11.37 -0.15
N ALA A 104 3.89 -11.95 -0.55
CA ALA A 104 4.98 -11.26 -1.23
C ALA A 104 4.60 -10.74 -2.63
N LEU A 105 3.85 -11.53 -3.40
CA LEU A 105 3.28 -11.12 -4.68
C LEU A 105 2.38 -9.90 -4.53
N GLY A 106 1.57 -9.86 -3.47
CA GLY A 106 0.69 -8.73 -3.17
C GLY A 106 1.42 -7.40 -2.93
N VAL A 107 2.75 -7.39 -2.73
CA VAL A 107 3.55 -6.15 -2.69
C VAL A 107 3.60 -5.46 -4.07
N LYS A 108 3.69 -6.24 -5.16
CA LYS A 108 3.77 -5.71 -6.53
C LYS A 108 2.43 -5.74 -7.26
N GLU A 109 1.64 -6.77 -7.00
CA GLU A 109 0.37 -7.02 -7.68
C GLU A 109 -0.75 -7.20 -6.65
N PRO A 110 -1.13 -6.15 -5.90
CA PRO A 110 -2.12 -6.26 -4.82
C PRO A 110 -3.54 -6.63 -5.30
N GLY A 111 -3.84 -6.47 -6.60
CA GLY A 111 -5.09 -6.92 -7.22
C GLY A 111 -5.00 -8.29 -7.88
N ARG A 112 -3.89 -9.03 -7.72
CA ARG A 112 -3.73 -10.35 -8.32
C ARG A 112 -4.40 -11.40 -7.45
N ASP A 113 -5.48 -11.98 -7.96
CA ASP A 113 -6.18 -13.08 -7.32
C ASP A 113 -5.52 -14.42 -7.68
N THR A 114 -4.62 -14.92 -6.83
CA THR A 114 -4.05 -16.28 -6.98
C THR A 114 -4.83 -17.32 -6.18
N PHE A 115 -5.37 -16.93 -5.03
CA PHE A 115 -6.19 -17.75 -4.14
C PHE A 115 -7.69 -17.54 -4.40
N SER A 116 -8.06 -16.30 -4.71
CA SER A 116 -9.44 -15.81 -4.79
C SER A 116 -10.04 -15.84 -6.20
N ALA A 117 -9.29 -16.33 -7.20
CA ALA A 117 -9.66 -16.25 -8.61
C ALA A 117 -11.01 -16.90 -8.91
N GLY A 118 -11.89 -16.16 -9.59
CA GLY A 118 -13.18 -16.67 -10.06
C GLY A 118 -14.22 -16.96 -8.95
N LYS A 119 -13.96 -16.51 -7.71
CA LYS A 119 -14.82 -16.77 -6.55
C LYS A 119 -15.58 -15.50 -6.14
N ASP A 120 -16.83 -15.66 -5.73
CA ASP A 120 -17.52 -14.61 -4.99
C ASP A 120 -16.87 -14.39 -3.61
N PHE A 121 -17.11 -13.22 -3.02
CA PHE A 121 -16.40 -12.82 -1.80
C PHE A 121 -16.73 -13.70 -0.58
N SER A 122 -17.93 -14.28 -0.53
CA SER A 122 -18.29 -15.20 0.56
C SER A 122 -17.55 -16.53 0.43
N GLN A 123 -17.41 -17.05 -0.79
CA GLN A 123 -16.60 -18.25 -1.05
C GLN A 123 -15.11 -18.00 -0.76
N VAL A 124 -14.60 -16.80 -1.07
CA VAL A 124 -13.23 -16.42 -0.68
C VAL A 124 -13.03 -16.51 0.83
N ALA A 125 -13.98 -16.04 1.63
CA ALA A 125 -13.92 -16.11 3.08
C ALA A 125 -13.96 -17.57 3.58
N ILE A 126 -14.83 -18.41 3.00
CA ILE A 126 -14.93 -19.83 3.35
C ILE A 126 -13.62 -20.56 3.06
N ASP A 127 -13.04 -20.32 1.88
CA ASP A 127 -11.79 -20.95 1.49
C ASP A 127 -10.63 -20.46 2.35
N ALA A 128 -10.58 -19.15 2.67
CA ALA A 128 -9.56 -18.59 3.55
C ALA A 128 -9.62 -19.23 4.94
N ARG A 129 -10.82 -19.42 5.50
CA ARG A 129 -11.01 -20.14 6.77
C ARG A 129 -10.45 -21.56 6.69
N ALA A 130 -10.80 -22.31 5.64
CA ALA A 130 -10.32 -23.68 5.46
C ALA A 130 -8.79 -23.77 5.30
N SER A 131 -8.16 -22.84 4.55
CA SER A 131 -6.70 -22.76 4.42
C SER A 131 -6.04 -22.47 5.76
N MET A 132 -6.58 -21.51 6.53
CA MET A 132 -6.05 -21.18 7.86
C MET A 132 -6.18 -22.34 8.83
N ASP A 133 -7.30 -23.08 8.83
CA ASP A 133 -7.50 -24.25 9.69
C ASP A 133 -6.50 -25.36 9.38
N ASN A 134 -6.26 -25.65 8.09
CA ASN A 134 -5.21 -26.56 7.66
C ASN A 134 -3.82 -26.09 8.14
N ASN A 135 -3.51 -24.80 7.99
CA ASN A 135 -2.22 -24.28 8.43
C ASN A 135 -2.06 -24.30 9.96
N TYR A 136 -3.13 -24.17 10.74
CA TYR A 136 -3.09 -24.40 12.19
C TYR A 136 -2.69 -25.84 12.52
N GLU A 137 -3.31 -26.84 11.89
CA GLU A 137 -2.98 -28.26 12.10
C GLU A 137 -1.53 -28.57 11.69
N ARG A 138 -1.08 -28.01 10.56
CA ARG A 138 0.30 -28.18 10.08
C ARG A 138 1.29 -27.57 11.07
N LEU A 139 1.03 -26.37 11.59
CA LEU A 139 1.85 -25.71 12.59
C LEU A 139 1.94 -26.52 13.88
N GLU A 140 0.82 -27.08 14.33
CA GLU A 140 0.77 -27.98 15.49
C GLU A 140 1.62 -29.25 15.27
N SER A 141 1.54 -29.85 14.08
CA SER A 141 2.30 -31.08 13.74
C SER A 141 3.82 -30.92 13.81
N ILE A 142 4.33 -29.71 13.59
CA ILE A 142 5.76 -29.37 13.68
C ILE A 142 6.15 -28.76 15.04
N GLY A 143 5.23 -28.79 16.02
CA GLY A 143 5.43 -28.26 17.37
C GLY A 143 5.56 -26.74 17.42
N LYS A 144 5.05 -26.02 16.41
CA LYS A 144 5.05 -24.55 16.33
C LYS A 144 3.65 -24.02 16.61
N SER A 145 3.23 -24.09 17.86
CA SER A 145 1.91 -23.61 18.26
C SER A 145 1.70 -22.13 17.89
N TYR A 146 0.44 -21.76 17.65
CA TYR A 146 0.02 -20.39 17.37
C TYR A 146 -0.71 -19.83 18.60
N PRO A 147 0.02 -19.30 19.60
CA PRO A 147 -0.62 -18.69 20.74
C PRO A 147 -1.35 -17.40 20.30
N PRO A 148 -2.63 -17.22 20.69
CA PRO A 148 -3.35 -15.98 20.40
C PRO A 148 -2.59 -14.75 20.89
N ASN A 149 -2.56 -13.69 20.08
CA ASN A 149 -1.93 -12.39 20.36
C ASN A 149 -0.40 -12.40 20.52
N ASN A 150 0.28 -13.55 20.48
CA ASN A 150 1.73 -13.64 20.67
C ASN A 150 2.40 -14.67 19.75
N ALA A 151 1.74 -15.05 18.66
CA ALA A 151 2.32 -15.96 17.68
C ALA A 151 3.57 -15.33 17.04
N PRO A 152 4.71 -16.04 16.91
CA PRO A 152 5.90 -15.55 16.21
C PRO A 152 5.61 -15.06 14.79
N ALA A 153 6.48 -14.21 14.23
CA ALA A 153 6.32 -13.69 12.87
C ALA A 153 6.23 -14.82 11.84
N GLU A 154 7.05 -15.84 12.00
CA GLU A 154 7.10 -17.04 11.17
C GLU A 154 5.80 -17.83 11.24
N SER A 155 5.20 -17.98 12.43
CA SER A 155 3.88 -18.62 12.59
C SER A 155 2.78 -17.82 11.89
N ARG A 156 2.80 -16.49 11.99
CA ARG A 156 1.82 -15.60 11.32
C ARG A 156 1.95 -15.64 9.80
N ASN A 157 3.18 -15.65 9.28
CA ASN A 157 3.44 -15.78 7.85
C ASN A 157 3.01 -17.17 7.36
N SER A 158 3.31 -18.22 8.11
CA SER A 158 2.93 -19.60 7.76
C SER A 158 1.42 -19.81 7.76
N LEU A 159 0.69 -19.15 8.67
CA LEU A 159 -0.78 -19.24 8.74
C LEU A 159 -1.47 -18.62 7.51
N LEU A 160 -1.03 -17.43 7.09
CA LEU A 160 -1.71 -16.61 6.08
C LEU A 160 -1.03 -16.61 4.72
N GLY A 161 0.10 -17.29 4.59
CA GLY A 161 1.04 -17.15 3.47
C GLY A 161 0.49 -17.55 2.09
N GLU A 162 -0.56 -18.39 2.09
CA GLU A 162 -1.30 -18.81 0.91
C GLU A 162 -2.39 -17.81 0.48
N LEU A 163 -2.74 -16.84 1.33
CA LEU A 163 -3.82 -15.90 1.04
C LEU A 163 -3.30 -14.74 0.17
N ASP A 164 -4.01 -14.46 -0.93
CA ASP A 164 -3.84 -13.20 -1.67
C ASP A 164 -4.49 -12.03 -0.92
N ARG A 165 -4.28 -10.79 -1.39
CA ARG A 165 -4.78 -9.59 -0.70
C ARG A 165 -6.30 -9.59 -0.55
N ARG A 166 -7.04 -10.10 -1.53
CA ARG A 166 -8.51 -10.20 -1.47
C ARG A 166 -8.96 -11.16 -0.38
N ALA A 167 -8.29 -12.30 -0.23
CA ALA A 167 -8.52 -13.23 0.88
C ALA A 167 -8.09 -12.66 2.23
N LEU A 168 -6.94 -11.98 2.30
CA LEU A 168 -6.53 -11.24 3.51
C LEU A 168 -7.59 -10.19 3.91
N TYR A 169 -8.20 -9.51 2.94
CA TYR A 169 -9.27 -8.57 3.22
C TYR A 169 -10.54 -9.26 3.73
N ALA A 170 -10.91 -10.43 3.20
CA ALA A 170 -12.02 -11.23 3.73
C ALA A 170 -11.80 -11.58 5.22
N VAL A 171 -10.58 -11.98 5.59
CA VAL A 171 -10.19 -12.22 6.99
C VAL A 171 -10.25 -10.93 7.80
N ALA A 172 -9.63 -9.84 7.33
CA ALA A 172 -9.51 -8.57 8.06
C ALA A 172 -10.86 -7.88 8.31
N SER A 173 -11.79 -8.01 7.37
CA SER A 173 -13.17 -7.49 7.44
C SER A 173 -14.14 -8.42 8.18
N ASN A 174 -13.68 -9.61 8.59
CA ASN A 174 -14.50 -10.64 9.21
C ASN A 174 -15.68 -11.08 8.34
N GLN A 175 -15.46 -11.25 7.04
CA GLN A 175 -16.50 -11.69 6.12
C GLN A 175 -17.10 -13.02 6.60
N GLY A 176 -18.43 -13.06 6.74
CA GLY A 176 -19.16 -14.23 7.24
C GLY A 176 -19.02 -14.50 8.74
N GLU A 177 -18.42 -13.58 9.51
CA GLU A 177 -18.23 -13.72 10.97
C GLU A 177 -17.40 -14.94 11.42
N MET A 178 -16.51 -15.43 10.55
CA MET A 178 -15.75 -16.68 10.75
C MET A 178 -14.33 -16.49 11.34
N PHE A 179 -13.91 -15.24 11.58
CA PHE A 179 -12.54 -14.92 11.96
C PHE A 179 -12.47 -14.25 13.32
N THR A 180 -11.51 -14.69 14.13
CA THR A 180 -11.22 -14.09 15.43
C THR A 180 -10.63 -12.69 15.28
N LYS A 181 -10.62 -11.92 16.37
CA LYS A 181 -10.04 -10.56 16.37
C LYS A 181 -8.53 -10.56 16.13
N ASP A 182 -7.82 -11.59 16.60
CA ASP A 182 -6.39 -11.75 16.37
C ASP A 182 -6.10 -12.02 14.89
N GLU A 183 -6.85 -12.92 14.26
CA GLU A 183 -6.75 -13.21 12.82
C GLU A 183 -7.05 -11.96 11.97
N GLN A 184 -8.12 -11.22 12.32
CA GLN A 184 -8.46 -9.94 11.68
C GLN A 184 -7.30 -8.94 11.77
N ALA A 185 -6.69 -8.81 12.96
CA ALA A 185 -5.58 -7.89 13.19
C ALA A 185 -4.33 -8.30 12.40
N ILE A 186 -4.01 -9.59 12.34
CA ILE A 186 -2.82 -10.08 11.66
C ILE A 186 -2.98 -9.99 10.14
N ALA A 187 -4.17 -10.27 9.60
CA ALA A 187 -4.46 -10.07 8.18
C ALA A 187 -4.31 -8.58 7.77
N ARG A 188 -4.86 -7.66 8.57
CA ARG A 188 -4.67 -6.21 8.38
C ARG A 188 -3.19 -5.81 8.44
N ASN A 189 -2.43 -6.35 9.39
CA ASN A 189 -0.99 -6.12 9.47
C ASN A 189 -0.25 -6.61 8.20
N LYS A 190 -0.71 -7.70 7.56
CA LYS A 190 -0.15 -8.16 6.28
C LYS A 190 -0.50 -7.24 5.12
N MET A 191 -1.73 -6.77 5.05
CA MET A 191 -2.13 -5.78 4.05
C MET A 191 -1.33 -4.47 4.18
N ASN A 192 -1.09 -4.02 5.40
CA ASN A 192 -0.25 -2.85 5.70
C ASN A 192 1.24 -3.11 5.40
N GLN A 193 1.74 -4.32 5.69
CA GLN A 193 3.10 -4.72 5.33
C GLN A 193 3.31 -4.68 3.81
N GLN A 194 2.34 -5.18 3.03
CA GLN A 194 2.40 -5.13 1.57
C GLN A 194 2.52 -3.69 1.06
N GLN A 195 1.67 -2.79 1.55
CA GLN A 195 1.70 -1.38 1.19
C GLN A 195 3.03 -0.72 1.57
N GLY A 196 3.50 -0.94 2.80
CA GLY A 196 4.77 -0.39 3.28
C GLY A 196 5.94 -0.79 2.37
N LEU A 197 6.07 -2.08 2.07
CA LEU A 197 7.12 -2.58 1.18
C LEU A 197 6.98 -2.02 -0.24
N ALA A 198 5.76 -1.86 -0.76
CA ALA A 198 5.51 -1.25 -2.07
C ALA A 198 5.93 0.22 -2.12
N MET A 199 5.78 0.94 -1.01
CA MET A 199 6.26 2.31 -0.81
C MET A 199 7.77 2.40 -0.51
N GLY A 200 8.52 1.29 -0.58
CA GLY A 200 9.93 1.27 -0.23
C GLY A 200 10.18 1.50 1.27
N LEU A 201 9.24 1.14 2.13
CA LEU A 201 9.37 1.20 3.59
C LEU A 201 9.63 -0.21 4.11
N TYR A 202 10.76 -0.39 4.79
CA TYR A 202 11.14 -1.69 5.31
C TYR A 202 10.12 -2.23 6.32
N SER A 203 9.68 -3.47 6.12
CA SER A 203 8.83 -4.21 7.06
C SER A 203 9.16 -5.70 6.98
N GLY A 204 9.87 -6.20 7.99
CA GLY A 204 10.37 -7.57 8.07
C GLY A 204 11.21 -7.80 9.33
N PRO A 205 11.86 -8.98 9.46
CA PRO A 205 12.74 -9.29 10.59
C PRO A 205 13.90 -8.30 10.71
N THR A 206 14.32 -7.92 11.91
CA THR A 206 15.45 -6.97 12.07
C THR A 206 16.74 -7.45 11.39
N SER A 207 16.96 -8.77 11.32
CA SER A 207 18.12 -9.38 10.65
C SER A 207 18.20 -9.09 9.15
N GLU A 208 17.06 -8.93 8.48
CA GLU A 208 16.99 -8.75 7.02
C GLU A 208 16.98 -7.29 6.60
N LYS A 209 17.04 -6.35 7.56
CA LYS A 209 16.94 -4.91 7.29
C LYS A 209 18.01 -4.42 6.31
N ASP A 210 19.23 -4.94 6.42
CA ASP A 210 20.35 -4.53 5.56
C ASP A 210 20.23 -5.09 4.14
N GLN A 211 19.38 -6.10 3.92
CA GLN A 211 19.09 -6.64 2.59
C GLN A 211 18.03 -5.82 1.85
N PHE A 212 17.33 -4.93 2.56
CA PHE A 212 16.29 -4.11 1.95
C PHE A 212 16.87 -2.91 1.21
N SER A 213 16.67 -2.91 -0.11
CA SER A 213 16.91 -1.76 -0.97
C SER A 213 15.63 -0.94 -1.14
N ASP A 214 15.67 0.31 -0.72
CA ASP A 214 14.63 1.30 -1.00
C ASP A 214 14.71 1.75 -2.47
N PRO A 215 13.74 1.38 -3.34
CA PRO A 215 13.78 1.72 -4.76
C PRO A 215 13.63 3.23 -5.02
N PHE A 216 13.16 4.00 -4.03
CA PHE A 216 12.93 5.44 -4.15
C PHE A 216 14.05 6.28 -3.53
N VAL A 217 15.06 5.64 -2.93
CA VAL A 217 16.25 6.31 -2.35
C VAL A 217 15.86 7.47 -1.41
N GLY A 218 14.83 7.26 -0.58
CA GLY A 218 14.32 8.27 0.35
C GLY A 218 13.45 9.39 -0.27
N ASN A 219 13.17 9.39 -1.58
CA ASN A 219 12.27 10.38 -2.19
C ASN A 219 10.82 10.15 -1.73
N MET A 220 10.34 11.00 -0.82
CA MET A 220 9.00 10.85 -0.22
C MET A 220 7.85 11.02 -1.22
N ALA A 221 7.97 11.91 -2.21
CA ALA A 221 6.95 12.07 -3.23
C ALA A 221 6.80 10.77 -4.05
N SER A 222 7.91 10.16 -4.47
CA SER A 222 7.89 8.88 -5.18
C SER A 222 7.33 7.74 -4.31
N LYS A 223 7.65 7.71 -3.01
CA LYS A 223 7.07 6.72 -2.08
C LYS A 223 5.55 6.85 -1.95
N PHE A 224 5.04 8.07 -1.80
CA PHE A 224 3.59 8.29 -1.70
C PHE A 224 2.89 8.04 -3.04
N LYS A 225 3.51 8.39 -4.18
CA LYS A 225 3.02 7.99 -5.51
C LYS A 225 2.91 6.47 -5.64
N ALA A 226 3.92 5.73 -5.20
CA ALA A 226 3.86 4.26 -5.19
C ALA A 226 2.75 3.74 -4.25
N GLY A 227 2.50 4.41 -3.12
CA GLY A 227 1.38 4.09 -2.23
C GLY A 227 0.01 4.32 -2.87
N ILE A 228 -0.13 5.40 -3.65
CA ILE A 228 -1.32 5.68 -4.47
C ILE A 228 -1.53 4.56 -5.49
N GLU A 229 -0.52 4.27 -6.31
CA GLU A 229 -0.60 3.24 -7.35
C GLU A 229 -0.89 1.85 -6.76
N PHE A 230 -0.34 1.55 -5.59
CA PHE A 230 -0.61 0.32 -4.85
C PHE A 230 -2.07 0.22 -4.42
N LEU A 231 -2.58 1.25 -3.75
CA LEU A 231 -3.95 1.30 -3.25
C LEU A 231 -4.98 1.35 -4.40
N ASP A 232 -4.64 1.96 -5.53
CA ASP A 232 -5.50 1.98 -6.71
C ASP A 232 -5.52 0.63 -7.44
N ALA A 233 -4.56 -0.26 -7.17
CA ALA A 233 -4.51 -1.60 -7.74
C ALA A 233 -5.20 -2.69 -6.88
N VAL A 234 -5.72 -2.36 -5.69
CA VAL A 234 -6.40 -3.35 -4.83
C VAL A 234 -7.78 -3.76 -5.36
N GLY A 235 -8.32 -4.86 -4.83
CA GLY A 235 -9.61 -5.43 -5.22
C GLY A 235 -10.82 -4.56 -4.86
N ASN A 236 -11.94 -4.81 -5.56
CA ASN A 236 -13.16 -4.01 -5.45
C ASN A 236 -13.82 -4.10 -4.06
N GLU A 237 -13.76 -5.24 -3.37
CA GLU A 237 -14.35 -5.37 -2.04
C GLU A 237 -13.66 -4.45 -1.03
N GLU A 238 -12.33 -4.37 -1.06
CA GLU A 238 -11.56 -3.44 -0.23
C GLU A 238 -11.93 -1.99 -0.57
N LYS A 239 -11.94 -1.63 -1.86
CA LYS A 239 -12.31 -0.28 -2.32
C LYS A 239 -13.72 0.15 -1.94
N GLY A 240 -14.68 -0.77 -2.04
CA GLY A 240 -16.09 -0.49 -1.85
C GLY A 240 -16.54 -0.50 -0.40
N THR A 241 -15.83 -1.20 0.49
CA THR A 241 -16.35 -1.48 1.84
C THR A 241 -15.40 -1.14 2.99
N SER A 242 -14.11 -0.91 2.73
CA SER A 242 -13.13 -0.62 3.78
C SER A 242 -13.01 0.89 4.06
N PHE A 243 -13.39 1.28 5.29
CA PHE A 243 -13.19 2.64 5.79
C PHE A 243 -11.71 2.97 6.00
N GLU A 244 -10.93 1.97 6.43
CA GLU A 244 -9.49 2.09 6.63
C GLU A 244 -8.78 2.35 5.29
N TYR A 245 -9.14 1.60 4.24
CA TYR A 245 -8.64 1.82 2.88
C TYR A 245 -8.94 3.23 2.38
N ALA A 246 -10.19 3.68 2.52
CA ALA A 246 -10.59 5.00 2.04
C ALA A 246 -9.82 6.12 2.78
N HIS A 247 -9.64 5.98 4.10
CA HIS A 247 -8.84 6.88 4.92
C HIS A 247 -7.37 6.89 4.50
N GLN A 248 -6.76 5.70 4.33
CA GLN A 248 -5.37 5.57 3.90
C GLN A 248 -5.15 6.20 2.53
N ARG A 249 -6.02 5.93 1.54
CA ARG A 249 -5.87 6.46 0.18
C ARG A 249 -6.00 7.98 0.11
N ALA A 250 -6.93 8.56 0.87
CA ALA A 250 -7.06 10.01 1.03
C ALA A 250 -5.82 10.62 1.71
N GLY A 251 -5.32 9.99 2.78
CA GLY A 251 -4.14 10.45 3.51
C GLY A 251 -2.86 10.39 2.67
N VAL A 252 -2.66 9.32 1.89
CA VAL A 252 -1.51 9.18 1.00
C VAL A 252 -1.54 10.22 -0.13
N GLN A 253 -2.72 10.57 -0.66
CA GLN A 253 -2.89 11.66 -1.63
C GLN A 253 -2.34 12.98 -1.09
N LYS A 254 -2.78 13.37 0.12
CA LYS A 254 -2.29 14.60 0.77
C LYS A 254 -0.80 14.57 1.03
N ALA A 255 -0.28 13.43 1.47
CA ALA A 255 1.14 13.26 1.73
C ALA A 255 1.99 13.37 0.45
N TYR A 256 1.49 12.83 -0.67
CA TYR A 256 2.10 12.99 -2.00
C TYR A 256 2.15 14.46 -2.42
N GLU A 257 1.02 15.16 -2.39
CA GLU A 257 0.94 16.58 -2.75
C GLU A 257 1.89 17.45 -1.91
N SER A 258 1.88 17.24 -0.59
CA SER A 258 2.78 17.94 0.32
C SER A 258 4.26 17.65 0.01
N ALA A 259 4.61 16.40 -0.28
CA ALA A 259 5.98 16.02 -0.60
C ALA A 259 6.45 16.58 -1.95
N SER A 260 5.62 16.55 -2.99
CA SER A 260 5.93 17.13 -4.30
C SER A 260 6.11 18.65 -4.23
N ILE A 261 5.21 19.36 -3.56
CA ILE A 261 5.34 20.81 -3.35
C ILE A 261 6.65 21.14 -2.61
N LYS A 262 7.02 20.36 -1.58
CA LYS A 262 8.27 20.53 -0.84
C LYS A 262 9.51 20.31 -1.72
N ASN A 263 9.41 19.43 -2.72
CA ASN A 263 10.46 19.22 -3.72
C ASN A 263 10.49 20.30 -4.81
N GLY A 264 9.56 21.26 -4.81
CA GLY A 264 9.42 22.28 -5.85
C GLY A 264 8.76 21.75 -7.13
N GLU A 265 8.08 20.60 -7.05
CA GLU A 265 7.37 19.97 -8.15
C GLU A 265 5.89 20.41 -8.14
N ILE A 266 5.26 20.38 -9.32
CA ILE A 266 3.80 20.48 -9.44
C ILE A 266 3.27 19.04 -9.27
N PRO A 267 2.45 18.75 -8.24
CA PRO A 267 1.89 17.42 -8.06
C PRO A 267 1.05 17.02 -9.28
N GLU A 268 1.19 15.76 -9.71
CA GLU A 268 0.26 15.15 -10.66
C GLU A 268 -1.12 14.96 -10.00
N ASP A 269 -2.19 15.00 -10.80
CA ASP A 269 -3.54 14.74 -10.30
C ASP A 269 -3.80 13.23 -10.26
N PHE A 270 -3.92 12.70 -9.04
CA PHE A 270 -4.27 11.30 -8.76
C PHE A 270 -5.54 11.22 -7.90
N MET A 271 -6.45 12.18 -8.01
CA MET A 271 -7.71 12.11 -7.27
C MET A 271 -8.50 10.84 -7.63
N SER A 272 -9.08 10.23 -6.61
CA SER A 272 -9.89 9.02 -6.75
C SER A 272 -11.31 9.38 -7.19
N ASP A 273 -11.90 8.55 -8.06
CA ASP A 273 -13.33 8.65 -8.40
C ASP A 273 -14.25 8.22 -7.23
N SER A 274 -13.70 7.62 -6.16
CA SER A 274 -14.46 7.18 -4.99
C SER A 274 -15.06 8.37 -4.23
N PRO A 275 -16.40 8.47 -4.11
CA PRO A 275 -17.05 9.56 -3.37
C PRO A 275 -16.66 9.62 -1.89
N LEU A 276 -16.35 8.48 -1.27
CA LEU A 276 -15.87 8.44 0.11
C LEU A 276 -14.42 8.95 0.20
N ILE A 277 -13.51 8.51 -0.68
CA ILE A 277 -12.12 8.99 -0.66
C ILE A 277 -12.07 10.50 -0.88
N MET A 278 -12.82 11.02 -1.85
CA MET A 278 -12.90 12.47 -2.10
C MET A 278 -13.40 13.22 -0.87
N LEU A 279 -14.47 12.74 -0.23
CA LEU A 279 -15.01 13.36 0.99
C LEU A 279 -13.98 13.41 2.12
N LEU A 280 -13.26 12.30 2.35
CA LEU A 280 -12.23 12.23 3.37
C LEU A 280 -11.04 13.15 3.06
N TYR A 281 -10.62 13.19 1.79
CA TYR A 281 -9.57 14.10 1.32
C TYR A 281 -9.96 15.57 1.57
N GLU A 282 -11.16 15.98 1.15
CA GLU A 282 -11.65 17.35 1.35
C GLU A 282 -11.68 17.75 2.82
N ALA A 283 -12.16 16.87 3.69
CA ALA A 283 -12.23 17.12 5.13
C ALA A 283 -10.84 17.29 5.74
N MET A 284 -9.90 16.39 5.42
CA MET A 284 -8.52 16.48 5.88
C MET A 284 -7.80 17.73 5.33
N ASP A 285 -8.05 18.12 4.07
CA ASP A 285 -7.49 19.33 3.47
C ASP A 285 -8.00 20.61 4.12
N ALA A 286 -9.32 20.68 4.38
CA ALA A 286 -9.89 21.78 5.14
C ALA A 286 -9.26 21.86 6.54
N ALA A 287 -9.15 20.73 7.25
CA ALA A 287 -8.63 20.69 8.61
C ALA A 287 -7.16 21.14 8.73
N GLU A 288 -6.30 20.79 7.76
CA GLU A 288 -4.90 21.18 7.74
C GLU A 288 -4.73 22.70 7.64
N LYS A 289 -5.56 23.37 6.85
CA LYS A 289 -5.58 24.84 6.71
C LYS A 289 -5.92 25.56 8.03
N PHE A 290 -6.51 24.87 9.01
CA PHE A 290 -6.89 25.41 10.33
C PHE A 290 -6.01 24.91 11.50
N GLY A 291 -4.90 24.22 11.23
CA GLY A 291 -3.73 24.06 12.11
C GLY A 291 -3.87 23.19 13.38
N SER A 292 -5.07 22.76 13.78
CA SER A 292 -5.28 21.99 15.04
C SER A 292 -6.19 20.77 14.91
N LYS A 293 -6.85 20.58 13.75
CA LYS A 293 -7.83 19.51 13.53
C LYS A 293 -7.28 18.30 12.76
N SER A 294 -6.02 18.29 12.33
CA SER A 294 -5.49 17.32 11.36
C SER A 294 -5.03 15.96 11.92
N ILE A 295 -5.04 15.76 13.24
CA ILE A 295 -4.60 14.49 13.85
C ILE A 295 -5.76 13.49 13.80
N THR A 296 -5.48 12.28 13.30
CA THR A 296 -6.42 11.15 13.39
C THR A 296 -6.32 10.50 14.77
N GLU A 297 -7.47 10.32 15.42
CA GLU A 297 -7.59 9.67 16.72
C GLU A 297 -8.06 8.22 16.55
N GLY A 298 -7.28 7.26 17.07
CA GLY A 298 -7.64 5.83 17.02
C GLY A 298 -7.50 5.20 15.64
N GLN A 299 -8.20 4.09 15.43
CA GLN A 299 -8.31 3.42 14.13
C GLN A 299 -9.61 3.84 13.43
N ILE A 300 -9.59 3.87 12.10
CA ILE A 300 -10.77 4.13 11.28
C ILE A 300 -11.28 2.82 10.72
N LEU A 301 -12.16 2.13 11.45
CA LEU A 301 -12.67 0.81 11.05
C LEU A 301 -14.12 0.86 10.59
N ASN A 302 -14.85 1.90 10.97
CA ASN A 302 -16.26 2.09 10.63
C ASN A 302 -16.63 3.57 10.50
N ALA A 303 -17.86 3.83 10.06
CA ALA A 303 -18.35 5.19 9.87
C ALA A 303 -18.44 6.01 11.18
N GLU A 304 -18.65 5.36 12.33
CA GLU A 304 -18.66 6.05 13.63
C GLU A 304 -17.26 6.54 14.01
N ASP A 305 -16.21 5.78 13.68
CA ASP A 305 -14.83 6.21 13.91
C ASP A 305 -14.49 7.48 13.10
N ILE A 306 -15.04 7.61 11.88
CA ILE A 306 -14.90 8.81 11.03
C ILE A 306 -15.64 10.00 11.65
N ARG A 307 -16.89 9.82 12.09
CA ARG A 307 -17.70 10.89 12.69
C ARG A 307 -17.06 11.52 13.93
N LYS A 308 -16.29 10.74 14.68
CA LYS A 308 -15.57 11.22 15.88
C LYS A 308 -14.35 12.08 15.57
N GLN A 309 -13.88 12.09 14.32
CA GLN A 309 -12.64 12.77 13.98
C GLN A 309 -12.82 14.29 13.95
N SER A 310 -11.91 15.00 14.62
CA SER A 310 -11.92 16.46 14.62
C SER A 310 -11.72 17.07 13.22
N TRP A 311 -10.95 16.42 12.33
CA TRP A 311 -10.79 16.81 10.93
C TRP A 311 -12.04 16.62 10.09
N PHE A 312 -13.00 15.79 10.54
CA PHE A 312 -14.22 15.50 9.78
C PHE A 312 -15.41 16.40 10.14
N SER A 313 -15.22 17.30 11.11
CA SER A 313 -16.26 18.22 11.57
C SER A 313 -16.79 19.10 10.44
N GLY A 314 -18.10 19.05 10.19
CA GLY A 314 -18.79 19.80 9.14
C GLY A 314 -19.07 19.00 7.86
N TYR A 315 -18.65 17.73 7.79
CA TYR A 315 -18.83 16.84 6.64
C TYR A 315 -19.77 15.66 6.93
N GLU A 316 -20.30 15.56 8.16
CA GLU A 316 -21.06 14.41 8.65
C GLU A 316 -22.32 14.12 7.83
N ASN A 317 -22.96 15.17 7.30
CA ASN A 317 -24.17 15.07 6.49
C ASN A 317 -23.95 14.42 5.11
N ARG A 318 -22.70 14.35 4.63
CA ARG A 318 -22.34 13.74 3.34
C ARG A 318 -21.86 12.30 3.47
N LEU A 319 -21.56 11.86 4.70
CA LEU A 319 -20.84 10.59 4.92
C LEU A 319 -21.64 9.38 4.42
N ASP A 320 -22.91 9.26 4.79
CA ASP A 320 -23.70 8.08 4.43
C ASP A 320 -23.96 8.00 2.91
N ASP A 321 -24.20 9.14 2.25
CA ASP A 321 -24.36 9.20 0.79
C ASP A 321 -23.06 8.83 0.07
N SER A 322 -21.92 9.36 0.53
CA SER A 322 -20.60 9.01 -0.02
C SER A 322 -20.27 7.52 0.17
N ILE A 323 -20.63 6.93 1.32
CA ILE A 323 -20.46 5.49 1.57
C ILE A 323 -21.28 4.68 0.57
N ASN A 324 -22.56 5.03 0.38
CA ASN A 324 -23.47 4.30 -0.51
C ASN A 324 -23.02 4.42 -1.97
N ALA A 325 -22.70 5.62 -2.43
CA ALA A 325 -22.20 5.84 -3.79
C ALA A 325 -20.88 5.11 -4.06
N THR A 326 -19.98 5.02 -3.07
CA THR A 326 -18.75 4.24 -3.17
C THR A 326 -19.01 2.74 -3.29
N ARG A 327 -20.00 2.22 -2.55
CA ARG A 327 -20.41 0.81 -2.66
C ARG A 327 -21.03 0.51 -4.02
N GLU A 328 -21.89 1.39 -4.53
CA GLU A 328 -22.48 1.26 -5.86
C GLU A 328 -21.40 1.23 -6.96
N LEU A 329 -20.34 2.03 -6.81
CA LEU A 329 -19.24 2.11 -7.76
C LEU A 329 -18.43 0.80 -7.83
N TYR A 330 -18.06 0.20 -6.69
CA TYR A 330 -17.13 -0.93 -6.67
C TYR A 330 -17.80 -2.30 -6.45
N VAL A 331 -18.90 -2.34 -5.69
CA VAL A 331 -19.58 -3.57 -5.28
C VAL A 331 -21.11 -3.43 -5.40
N PRO A 332 -21.66 -3.18 -6.61
CA PRO A 332 -23.08 -2.87 -6.81
C PRO A 332 -24.05 -3.98 -6.34
N ASN A 333 -23.57 -5.22 -6.22
CA ASN A 333 -24.35 -6.37 -5.76
C ASN A 333 -24.02 -6.81 -4.32
N PHE A 334 -23.40 -5.94 -3.51
CA PHE A 334 -23.01 -6.29 -2.16
C PHE A 334 -24.24 -6.56 -1.29
N THR A 335 -24.40 -7.81 -0.86
CA THR A 335 -25.38 -8.21 0.14
C THR A 335 -24.63 -8.37 1.46
N LYS A 336 -25.08 -7.66 2.51
CA LYS A 336 -24.50 -7.79 3.86
C LYS A 336 -24.68 -9.19 4.40
#